data_AF-A0A4P7VNL2-F1
#
_entry.id   AF-A0A4P7VNL2-F1
#
_cell.length_a   1.000
_cell.length_b   1.000
_cell.length_c   1.000
_cell.angle_alpha   90.00
_cell.angle_beta   90.00
_cell.angle_gamma   90.00
#
_symmetry.space_group_name_H-M   'P 1'
#
loop_
_entity.id
_entity.type
_entity.pdbx_description
1 polymer ?
#
loop_
_entity_poly.entity_id
_entity_poly.type
_entity_poly.pdbx_seq_one_letter_code
_entity_poly.pdbx_strand_id
1 'polypeptide(L)'
;MKRYLAHAVLDRGVIHYTALLSVDGNEMSIEPFERETSSTEFFPGIIIIASSEAVTSADKDELAAIASTPATLRQRSALFNDYMTSHNLYRKSDTESPEIIFLK
;
A
#
# COMPACT_ATOMS: atom_id res chain seq x y z
N MET A 1 -9.85 14.98 0.79
CA MET A 1 -10.08 13.54 0.55
C MET A 1 -9.75 13.11 -0.88
N LYS A 2 -8.79 12.20 -1.05
CA LYS A 2 -8.50 11.46 -2.30
C LYS A 2 -8.93 9.99 -2.15
N ARG A 3 -9.34 9.35 -3.24
CA ARG A 3 -9.76 7.93 -3.25
C ARG A 3 -9.02 7.16 -4.33
N TYR A 4 -8.36 6.08 -3.94
CA TYR A 4 -7.62 5.20 -4.85
C TYR A 4 -8.26 3.82 -4.89
N LEU A 5 -8.65 3.36 -6.07
CA LEU A 5 -8.96 1.95 -6.29
C LEU A 5 -7.68 1.23 -6.70
N ALA A 6 -7.27 0.21 -5.95
CA ALA A 6 -6.06 -0.55 -6.24
C ALA A 6 -6.32 -2.06 -6.33
N HIS A 7 -5.43 -2.78 -7.01
CA HIS A 7 -5.48 -4.25 -7.03
C HIS A 7 -5.22 -4.84 -5.64
N ALA A 8 -4.33 -4.22 -4.86
CA ALA A 8 -4.20 -4.50 -3.45
C ALA A 8 -3.74 -3.27 -2.66
N VAL A 9 -4.17 -3.19 -1.41
CA VAL A 9 -3.66 -2.24 -0.41
C VAL A 9 -3.08 -3.04 0.75
N LEU A 10 -1.86 -2.72 1.15
CA LEU A 10 -1.15 -3.36 2.27
C LEU A 10 -1.06 -2.38 3.43
N ASP A 11 -1.57 -2.77 4.60
CA ASP A 11 -1.49 -2.01 5.84
C ASP A 11 -1.26 -2.97 7.00
N ARG A 12 -0.25 -2.70 7.83
CA ARG A 12 0.01 -3.42 9.08
C ARG A 12 0.04 -4.95 8.93
N GLY A 13 0.66 -5.44 7.85
CA GLY A 13 0.79 -6.87 7.56
C GLY A 13 -0.48 -7.52 6.98
N VAL A 14 -1.54 -6.75 6.74
CA VAL A 14 -2.80 -7.21 6.15
C VAL A 14 -2.86 -6.82 4.67
N ILE A 15 -3.25 -7.76 3.82
CA ILE A 15 -3.41 -7.57 2.39
C ILE A 15 -4.90 -7.45 2.06
N HIS A 16 -5.32 -6.29 1.58
CA HIS A 16 -6.68 -6.02 1.11
C HIS A 16 -6.71 -6.04 -0.41
N TYR A 17 -7.24 -7.12 -1.01
CA TYR A 17 -7.39 -7.22 -2.46
C TYR A 17 -8.60 -6.44 -2.95
N THR A 18 -8.46 -5.80 -4.12
CA THR A 18 -9.51 -5.02 -4.79
C THR A 18 -10.18 -4.05 -3.81
N ALA A 19 -9.39 -3.08 -3.34
CA ALA A 19 -9.73 -2.21 -2.24
C ALA A 19 -9.69 -0.74 -2.63
N LEU A 20 -10.55 0.03 -1.96
CA LEU A 20 -10.55 1.48 -1.98
C LEU A 20 -9.76 2.01 -0.79
N LEU A 21 -8.70 2.75 -1.07
CA LEU A 21 -7.99 3.56 -0.07
C LEU A 21 -8.52 5.00 -0.13
N SER A 22 -9.13 5.45 0.95
CA SER A 22 -9.47 6.87 1.14
C SER A 22 -8.38 7.54 1.97
N VAL A 23 -7.93 8.72 1.55
CA VAL A 23 -6.88 9.49 2.24
C VAL A 23 -7.37 10.92 2.48
N ASP A 24 -7.39 11.34 3.74
CA ASP A 24 -7.69 12.71 4.15
C ASP A 24 -6.70 13.19 5.22
N GLY A 25 -5.60 13.81 4.77
CA GLY A 25 -4.47 14.10 5.65
C GLY A 25 -3.83 12.80 6.16
N ASN A 26 -3.79 12.62 7.49
CA ASN A 26 -3.30 11.40 8.13
C ASN A 26 -4.40 10.34 8.33
N GLU A 27 -5.68 10.71 8.15
CA GLU A 27 -6.77 9.75 8.24
C GLU A 27 -6.85 8.92 6.97
N MET A 28 -6.88 7.60 7.13
CA MET A 28 -7.00 6.67 6.02
C MET A 28 -8.00 5.57 6.36
N SER A 29 -8.81 5.20 5.37
CA SER A 29 -9.69 4.03 5.45
C SER A 29 -9.45 3.10 4.27
N ILE A 30 -9.54 1.79 4.53
CA ILE A 30 -9.44 0.74 3.53
C ILE A 30 -10.77 -0.01 3.51
N GLU A 31 -11.46 0.05 2.39
CA GLU A 31 -12.78 -0.55 2.22
C GLU A 31 -12.76 -1.50 1.01
N PRO A 32 -13.53 -2.61 1.05
CA PRO A 32 -13.78 -3.40 -0.15
C PRO A 32 -14.35 -2.52 -1.27
N PHE A 33 -13.95 -2.76 -2.50
CA PHE A 33 -14.53 -2.04 -3.63
C PHE A 33 -15.98 -2.48 -3.87
N GLU A 34 -16.93 -1.57 -3.65
CA GLU A 34 -18.34 -1.79 -3.98
C GLU A 34 -18.75 -1.10 -5.30
N ARG A 35 -18.30 0.14 -5.51
CA ARG A 35 -18.61 0.95 -6.70
C ARG A 35 -17.65 2.13 -6.86
N GLU A 36 -17.47 2.58 -8.10
CA GLU A 36 -16.75 3.82 -8.39
C GLU A 36 -17.63 5.05 -8.10
N THR A 37 -16.98 6.12 -7.64
CA THR A 37 -17.53 7.48 -7.66
C THR A 37 -16.70 8.35 -8.61
N SER A 38 -17.22 9.52 -9.01
CA SER A 38 -16.53 10.46 -9.90
C SER A 38 -15.15 10.95 -9.40
N SER A 39 -14.85 10.75 -8.12
CA SER A 39 -13.60 11.13 -7.47
C SER A 39 -12.62 9.96 -7.27
N THR A 40 -12.91 8.78 -7.80
CA THR A 40 -12.09 7.57 -7.62
C THR A 40 -11.01 7.53 -8.70
N GLU A 41 -9.74 7.48 -8.30
CA GLU A 41 -8.61 7.29 -9.20
C GLU A 41 -8.21 5.81 -9.21
N PHE A 42 -8.18 5.18 -10.38
CA PHE A 42 -7.74 3.80 -10.50
C PHE A 42 -6.21 3.71 -10.60
N PHE A 43 -5.62 3.02 -9.63
CA PHE A 43 -4.22 2.65 -9.61
C PHE A 43 -4.06 1.14 -9.90
N PRO A 44 -3.62 0.74 -11.11
CA PRO A 44 -3.54 -0.68 -11.50
C PRO A 44 -2.32 -1.38 -10.88
N GLY A 45 -2.17 -1.34 -9.55
CA GLY A 45 -1.02 -1.87 -8.83
C GLY A 45 -1.29 -2.12 -7.36
N ILE A 46 -0.23 -2.16 -6.58
CA ILE A 46 -0.24 -2.37 -5.13
C ILE A 46 0.10 -1.04 -4.43
N ILE A 47 -0.74 -0.65 -3.48
CA ILE A 47 -0.48 0.48 -2.59
C ILE A 47 -0.01 -0.06 -1.24
N ILE A 48 1.04 0.52 -0.67
CA ILE A 48 1.53 0.18 0.67
C ILE A 48 1.43 1.41 1.56
N ILE A 49 0.90 1.23 2.77
CA ILE A 49 0.85 2.28 3.80
C ILE A 49 1.96 2.02 4.83
N ALA A 50 3.09 2.70 4.65
CA ALA A 50 4.28 2.56 5.50
C ALA A 50 4.30 3.62 6.62
N SER A 51 5.21 3.46 7.58
CA SER A 51 5.60 4.53 8.50
C SER A 51 6.59 5.46 7.80
N SER A 52 6.31 6.76 7.79
CA SER A 52 7.22 7.76 7.20
C SER A 52 8.56 7.87 7.93
N GLU A 53 8.60 7.44 9.20
CA GLU A 53 9.81 7.47 10.03
C GLU A 53 10.67 6.21 9.86
N ALA A 54 10.04 5.08 9.56
CA ALA A 54 10.74 3.80 9.41
C ALA A 54 11.27 3.58 7.99
N VAL A 55 10.51 4.01 6.98
CA VAL A 55 10.86 3.70 5.58
C VAL A 55 11.93 4.65 5.06
N THR A 56 12.98 4.08 4.47
CA THR A 56 14.10 4.81 3.89
C THR A 56 14.03 4.81 2.36
N SER A 57 14.92 5.56 1.70
CA SER A 57 15.07 5.48 0.24
C SER A 57 15.55 4.09 -0.21
N ALA A 58 16.42 3.43 0.56
CA ALA A 58 16.91 2.09 0.23
C ALA A 58 15.78 1.06 0.24
N ASP A 59 14.83 1.16 1.18
CA ASP A 59 13.65 0.29 1.21
C ASP A 59 12.77 0.49 -0.04
N LYS A 60 12.62 1.74 -0.48
CA LYS A 60 11.86 2.06 -1.71
C LYS A 60 12.53 1.51 -2.96
N ASP A 61 13.86 1.57 -3.03
CA ASP A 61 14.63 1.01 -4.14
C ASP A 61 14.51 -0.52 -4.18
N GLU A 62 14.56 -1.19 -3.03
CA GLU A 62 14.38 -2.64 -2.92
C GLU A 62 12.94 -3.06 -3.29
N LEU A 63 11.93 -2.33 -2.82
CA LEU A 63 10.54 -2.55 -3.22
C LEU A 63 10.34 -2.37 -4.74
N ALA A 64 11.01 -1.39 -5.34
CA ALA A 64 11.00 -1.21 -6.80
C ALA A 64 11.69 -2.37 -7.53
N ALA A 65 12.78 -2.90 -6.98
CA ALA A 65 13.47 -4.08 -7.52
C ALA A 65 12.57 -5.33 -7.46
N ILE A 66 11.88 -5.58 -6.34
CA ILE A 66 10.89 -6.66 -6.22
C ILE A 66 9.76 -6.47 -7.25
N ALA A 67 9.27 -5.22 -7.46
CA ALA A 67 8.25 -4.92 -8.47
C ALA A 67 8.68 -5.26 -9.91
N SER A 68 9.98 -5.21 -10.21
CA SER A 68 10.52 -5.56 -11.53
C SER A 68 10.53 -7.07 -11.82
N THR A 69 10.37 -7.91 -10.78
CA THR A 69 10.42 -9.36 -10.92
C THR A 69 9.09 -9.92 -11.44
N PRO A 70 9.09 -10.78 -12.48
CA PRO A 70 7.87 -11.43 -12.97
C PRO A 70 7.21 -12.27 -11.87
N ALA A 71 6.00 -11.89 -11.47
CA ALA A 71 5.24 -12.59 -10.44
C ALA A 71 3.74 -12.32 -10.65
N THR A 72 2.90 -13.24 -10.18
CA THR A 72 1.46 -12.96 -10.08
C THR A 72 1.21 -11.86 -9.04
N LEU A 73 0.07 -11.16 -9.14
CA LEU A 73 -0.32 -10.15 -8.15
C LEU A 73 -0.26 -10.71 -6.72
N ARG A 74 -0.81 -11.93 -6.49
CA ARG A 74 -0.83 -12.55 -5.16
C ARG A 74 0.58 -12.81 -4.62
N GLN A 75 1.48 -13.35 -5.46
CA GLN A 75 2.89 -13.56 -5.07
C GLN A 75 3.58 -12.24 -4.78
N ARG A 76 3.37 -11.23 -5.63
CA ARG A 76 3.97 -9.90 -5.46
C ARG A 76 3.48 -9.21 -4.16
N SER A 77 2.18 -9.26 -3.88
CA SER A 77 1.63 -8.75 -2.62
C SER A 77 2.21 -9.48 -1.41
N ALA A 78 2.39 -10.79 -1.48
CA ALA A 78 3.02 -11.54 -0.40
C ALA A 78 4.48 -11.13 -0.18
N LEU A 79 5.28 -11.03 -1.26
CA LEU A 79 6.68 -10.59 -1.18
C LEU A 79 6.82 -9.19 -0.56
N PHE A 80 5.99 -8.23 -0.97
CA PHE A 80 5.98 -6.91 -0.35
C PHE A 80 5.57 -6.95 1.10
N ASN A 81 4.51 -7.71 1.44
CA ASN A 81 4.02 -7.80 2.81
C ASN A 81 5.05 -8.45 3.73
N ASP A 82 5.73 -9.48 3.26
CA ASP A 82 6.81 -10.17 3.99
C ASP A 82 7.99 -9.22 4.22
N TYR A 83 8.43 -8.51 3.17
CA TYR A 83 9.51 -7.52 3.28
C TYR A 83 9.17 -6.41 4.28
N MET A 84 7.98 -5.81 4.16
CA MET A 84 7.52 -4.75 5.04
C MET A 84 7.39 -5.21 6.49
N THR A 85 6.94 -6.45 6.70
CA THR A 85 6.79 -7.04 8.04
C THR A 85 8.14 -7.38 8.66
N SER A 86 9.03 -8.03 7.92
CA SER A 86 10.35 -8.45 8.44
C SER A 86 11.23 -7.28 8.81
N HIS A 87 11.08 -6.15 8.11
CA HIS A 87 11.84 -4.92 8.38
C HIS A 87 11.09 -3.94 9.31
N ASN A 88 9.91 -4.29 9.81
CA ASN A 88 9.07 -3.44 10.68
C ASN A 88 8.76 -2.06 10.08
N LEU A 89 8.45 -2.00 8.78
CA LEU A 89 8.26 -0.75 8.03
C LEU A 89 6.82 -0.23 8.04
N TYR A 90 5.86 -1.05 8.47
CA TYR A 90 4.49 -0.60 8.66
C TYR A 90 4.39 0.39 9.82
N ARG A 91 3.49 1.36 9.67
CA ARG A 91 3.01 2.15 10.80
C ARG A 91 2.40 1.25 11.88
N LYS A 92 2.63 1.57 13.15
CA LYS A 92 2.12 0.75 14.27
C LYS A 92 0.77 1.22 14.78
N SER A 93 0.40 2.47 14.49
CA SER A 93 -0.86 3.07 14.91
C SER A 93 -1.34 4.10 13.88
N ASP A 94 -2.61 4.48 13.96
CA ASP A 94 -3.19 5.48 13.06
C ASP A 94 -2.73 6.92 13.38
N THR A 95 -2.01 7.12 14.49
CA THR A 95 -1.40 8.41 14.85
C THR A 95 -0.02 8.63 14.24
N GLU A 96 0.63 7.57 13.75
CA GLU A 96 1.92 7.70 13.08
C GLU A 96 1.74 8.29 11.67
N SER A 97 2.67 9.16 11.29
CA SER A 97 2.68 9.78 9.97
C SER A 97 2.84 8.71 8.88
N PRO A 98 1.92 8.65 7.91
CA PRO A 98 1.98 7.64 6.87
C PRO A 98 2.87 8.06 5.70
N GLU A 99 3.54 7.07 5.11
CA GLU A 99 4.14 7.19 3.78
C GLU A 99 3.41 6.26 2.83
N ILE A 100 2.81 6.80 1.77
CA ILE A 100 2.04 6.02 0.79
C ILE A 100 2.95 5.70 -0.41
N ILE A 101 3.18 4.41 -0.63
CA ILE A 101 4.05 3.91 -1.70
C ILE A 101 3.20 3.25 -2.77
N PHE A 102 3.41 3.64 -4.03
CA PHE A 102 2.69 3.16 -5.20
C PHE A 102 3.60 2.26 -6.04
N LEU A 103 3.28 0.96 -6.13
CA LEU A 103 4.07 -0.04 -6.86
C LEU A 103 3.26 -0.66 -8.00
N LYS A 104 3.82 -0.67 -9.21
CA LYS A 104 3.22 -1.30 -10.41
C LYS A 104 3.90 -2.63 -10.71
#